data_AF-A0A7R9FC91-F1
#
_entry.id   AF-A0A7R9FC91-F1
#
_cell.length_a   1.000
_cell.length_b   1.000
_cell.length_c   1.000
_cell.angle_alpha   90.00
_cell.angle_beta   90.00
_cell.angle_gamma   90.00
#
_symmetry.space_group_name_H-M   'P 1'
#
loop_
_entity.id
_entity.type
_entity.pdbx_description
1 polymer ?
#
loop_
_entity_poly.entity_id
_entity_poly.type
_entity_poly.pdbx_seq_one_letter_code
_entity_poly.pdbx_strand_id
1 'polypeptide(L)'
;MTILNSRRWQNENHKVHFESGVRMGIGAFNLMISLLPARAIRLLEFIGFSGSKQVGLKELETGYKLNRSVRQILCVMTLLSYHLIVVHILSHMEGNLEFCDEILRSQLQMYPDGVWFLFFKGRLEFMKGNIEDSINWYVRSWKSQDMWPQFHHLCFWELMWTNRYE
;
A
#
# COMPACT_ATOMS: atom_id res chain seq x y z
N MET A 1 -7.64 3.97 19.59
CA MET A 1 -8.38 5.25 19.61
C MET A 1 -8.01 6.16 20.78
N THR A 2 -7.74 5.64 22.00
CA THR A 2 -7.42 6.47 23.18
C THR A 2 -6.28 7.47 22.96
N ILE A 3 -5.22 7.09 22.22
CA ILE A 3 -4.08 7.96 21.91
C ILE A 3 -4.41 9.14 21.00
N LEU A 4 -5.46 9.04 20.17
CA LEU A 4 -5.92 10.14 19.32
C LEU A 4 -6.71 11.18 20.13
N ASN A 5 -7.45 10.72 21.14
CA ASN A 5 -8.38 11.53 21.92
C ASN A 5 -7.77 12.12 23.20
N SER A 6 -6.64 11.59 23.68
CA SER A 6 -6.02 12.03 24.94
C SER A 6 -5.15 13.28 24.82
N ARG A 7 -4.79 13.70 23.59
CA ARG A 7 -3.88 14.83 23.36
C ARG A 7 -4.65 16.10 23.02
N ARG A 8 -4.33 17.21 23.70
CA ARG A 8 -4.80 18.55 23.33
C ARG A 8 -3.90 19.12 22.24
N TRP A 9 -4.48 19.57 21.14
CA TRP A 9 -3.75 20.10 19.99
C TRP A 9 -3.87 21.61 19.94
N GLN A 10 -2.74 22.30 19.81
CA GLN A 10 -2.70 23.75 19.59
C GLN A 10 -2.73 24.11 18.10
N ASN A 11 -2.31 23.17 17.23
CA ASN A 11 -2.26 23.35 15.78
C ASN A 11 -2.94 22.15 15.09
N GLU A 12 -4.00 22.44 14.34
CA GLU A 12 -4.78 21.43 13.60
C GLU A 12 -3.94 20.69 12.54
N ASN A 13 -2.91 21.32 11.96
CA ASN A 13 -2.04 20.64 10.99
C ASN A 13 -1.22 19.52 11.67
N HIS A 14 -0.72 19.75 12.89
CA HIS A 14 0.02 18.72 13.64
C HIS A 14 -0.88 17.55 14.04
N LYS A 15 -2.15 17.83 14.35
CA LYS A 15 -3.14 16.81 14.68
C LYS A 15 -3.37 15.87 13.50
N VAL A 16 -3.57 16.41 12.29
CA VAL A 16 -3.81 15.59 11.09
C VAL A 16 -2.61 14.69 10.76
N HIS A 17 -1.37 15.22 10.84
CA HIS A 17 -0.17 14.40 10.63
C HIS A 17 0.01 13.30 11.67
N PHE A 18 -0.25 13.62 12.95
CA PHE A 18 -0.18 12.62 14.01
C PHE A 18 -1.26 11.56 13.85
N GLU A 19 -2.50 11.96 13.59
CA GLU A 19 -3.62 11.05 13.40
C GLU A 19 -3.36 10.10 12.24
N SER A 20 -2.96 10.62 11.09
CA SER A 20 -2.57 9.83 9.92
C SER A 20 -1.44 8.85 10.25
N GLY A 21 -0.43 9.27 11.01
CA GLY A 21 0.65 8.39 11.45
C GLY A 21 0.21 7.28 12.40
N VAL A 22 -0.64 7.59 13.37
CA VAL A 22 -1.19 6.60 14.32
C VAL A 22 -2.05 5.59 13.57
N ARG A 23 -2.92 6.05 12.68
CA ARG A 23 -3.78 5.20 11.85
C ARG A 23 -2.95 4.30 10.93
N MET A 24 -1.90 4.84 10.30
CA MET A 24 -0.95 4.06 9.51
C MET A 24 -0.32 2.94 10.35
N GLY A 25 0.20 3.27 11.52
CA GLY A 25 0.85 2.29 12.41
C GLY A 25 -0.10 1.20 12.90
N ILE A 26 -1.27 1.58 13.41
CA ILE A 26 -2.30 0.62 13.88
C ILE A 26 -2.77 -0.26 12.72
N GLY A 27 -3.02 0.36 11.57
CA GLY A 27 -3.48 -0.30 10.36
C GLY A 27 -2.50 -1.34 9.84
N ALA A 28 -1.24 -0.93 9.64
CA ALA A 28 -0.17 -1.80 9.18
C ALA A 28 0.12 -2.93 10.18
N PHE A 29 0.14 -2.64 11.49
CA PHE A 29 0.40 -3.63 12.53
C PHE A 29 -0.68 -4.73 12.56
N ASN A 30 -1.96 -4.32 12.57
CA ASN A 30 -3.07 -5.26 12.55
C ASN A 30 -3.08 -6.12 11.28
N LEU A 31 -2.80 -5.49 10.14
CA LEU A 31 -2.73 -6.20 8.87
C LEU A 31 -1.57 -7.20 8.85
N MET A 32 -0.37 -6.79 9.26
CA MET A 32 0.82 -7.63 9.32
C MET A 32 0.60 -8.87 10.19
N ILE A 33 0.10 -8.71 11.43
CA ILE A 33 -0.18 -9.86 12.30
C ILE A 33 -1.20 -10.80 11.66
N SER A 34 -2.24 -10.25 11.03
CA SER A 34 -3.29 -11.08 10.41
C SER A 34 -2.81 -11.94 9.23
N LEU A 35 -1.63 -11.61 8.67
CA LEU A 35 -1.01 -12.34 7.56
C LEU A 35 -0.01 -13.40 8.03
N LEU A 36 0.30 -13.46 9.33
CA LEU A 36 1.24 -14.42 9.86
C LEU A 36 0.64 -15.84 9.91
N PRO A 37 1.47 -16.88 9.82
CA PRO A 37 1.01 -18.25 10.05
C PRO A 37 0.43 -18.44 11.46
N ALA A 38 -0.55 -19.33 11.60
CA ALA A 38 -1.28 -19.56 12.87
C ALA A 38 -0.39 -19.90 14.08
N ARG A 39 0.81 -20.46 13.86
CA ARG A 39 1.78 -20.71 14.95
C ARG A 39 2.37 -19.41 15.50
N ALA A 40 2.71 -18.47 14.63
CA ALA A 40 3.25 -17.16 15.03
C ALA A 40 2.17 -16.28 15.68
N ILE A 41 0.95 -16.31 15.15
CA ILE A 41 -0.19 -15.60 15.76
C ILE A 41 -0.40 -16.03 17.21
N ARG A 42 -0.44 -17.35 17.49
CA ARG A 42 -0.61 -17.86 18.86
C ARG A 42 0.46 -17.40 19.84
N LEU A 43 1.71 -17.29 19.39
CA LEU A 43 2.81 -16.78 20.22
C LEU A 43 2.65 -15.29 20.52
N LEU A 44 2.21 -14.50 19.54
CA LEU A 44 1.94 -13.08 19.71
C LEU A 44 0.74 -12.86 20.63
N GLU A 45 -0.33 -13.63 20.47
CA GLU A 45 -1.52 -13.57 21.33
C GLU A 45 -1.18 -13.90 22.78
N PHE A 46 -0.30 -14.88 23.00
CA PHE A 46 0.18 -15.24 24.33
C PHE A 46 0.88 -14.07 25.06
N ILE A 47 1.66 -13.25 24.34
CA ILE A 47 2.32 -12.07 24.92
C ILE A 47 1.45 -10.79 24.84
N GLY A 48 0.19 -10.91 24.43
CA GLY A 48 -0.79 -9.83 24.46
C GLY A 48 -0.97 -9.05 23.15
N PHE A 49 -0.40 -9.52 22.03
CA PHE A 49 -0.61 -8.94 20.71
C PHE A 49 -1.60 -9.73 19.88
N SER A 50 -2.60 -9.06 19.31
CA SER A 50 -3.50 -9.62 18.31
C SER A 50 -3.64 -8.68 17.13
N GLY A 51 -4.11 -9.21 16.00
CA GLY A 51 -4.29 -8.44 14.78
C GLY A 51 -5.56 -8.83 14.06
N SER A 52 -6.35 -7.84 13.66
CA SER A 52 -7.52 -8.03 12.82
C SER A 52 -7.30 -7.39 11.44
N LYS A 53 -7.40 -8.21 10.39
CA LYS A 53 -7.31 -7.76 9.00
C LYS A 53 -8.29 -6.62 8.70
N GLN A 54 -9.55 -6.77 9.14
CA GLN A 54 -10.62 -5.81 8.91
C GLN A 54 -10.34 -4.47 9.60
N VAL A 55 -9.87 -4.51 10.86
CA VAL A 55 -9.44 -3.29 11.58
C VAL A 55 -8.24 -2.66 10.88
N GLY A 56 -7.27 -3.47 10.45
CA GLY A 56 -6.09 -3.03 9.73
C GLY A 56 -6.43 -2.22 8.48
N LEU A 57 -7.25 -2.81 7.59
CA LEU A 57 -7.68 -2.17 6.35
C LEU A 57 -8.51 -0.90 6.61
N LYS A 58 -9.42 -0.92 7.58
CA LYS A 58 -10.25 0.24 7.91
C LYS A 58 -9.42 1.42 8.43
N GLU A 59 -8.43 1.17 9.27
CA GLU A 59 -7.54 2.22 9.79
C GLU A 59 -6.64 2.78 8.69
N LEU A 60 -6.11 1.93 7.80
CA LEU A 60 -5.34 2.38 6.64
C LEU A 60 -6.20 3.23 5.70
N GLU A 61 -7.44 2.82 5.40
CA GLU A 61 -8.37 3.57 4.55
C GLU A 61 -8.74 4.92 5.20
N THR A 62 -8.97 4.93 6.51
CA THR A 62 -9.23 6.18 7.24
C THR A 62 -8.00 7.09 7.23
N GLY A 63 -6.80 6.54 7.39
CA GLY A 63 -5.54 7.28 7.27
C GLY A 63 -5.27 7.79 5.86
N TYR A 64 -5.69 7.04 4.84
CA TYR A 64 -5.65 7.41 3.42
C TYR A 64 -6.52 8.67 3.14
N LYS A 65 -7.71 8.74 3.74
CA LYS A 65 -8.65 9.87 3.56
C LYS A 65 -8.19 11.18 4.22
N LEU A 66 -7.11 11.16 5.01
CA LEU A 66 -6.52 12.35 5.62
C LEU A 66 -5.54 13.06 4.65
N ASN A 67 -6.08 13.56 3.53
CA ASN A 67 -5.36 14.09 2.35
C ASN A 67 -4.33 15.21 2.62
N ARG A 68 -4.31 15.80 3.82
CA ARG A 68 -3.34 16.86 4.21
C ARG A 68 -2.09 16.33 4.91
N SER A 69 -1.97 15.01 5.08
CA SER A 69 -0.83 14.40 5.77
C SER A 69 0.18 13.78 4.81
N VAL A 70 1.48 14.03 5.00
CA VAL A 70 2.54 13.30 4.27
C VAL A 70 2.50 11.79 4.54
N ARG A 71 2.06 11.39 5.74
CA ARG A 71 1.99 9.97 6.16
C ARG A 71 0.83 9.21 5.50
N GLN A 72 -0.09 9.94 4.85
CA GLN A 72 -1.17 9.37 4.06
C GLN A 72 -0.63 8.49 2.92
N ILE A 73 0.51 8.86 2.33
CA ILE A 73 1.16 8.11 1.25
C ILE A 73 1.52 6.69 1.72
N LEU A 74 1.97 6.54 2.97
CA LEU A 74 2.31 5.22 3.51
C LEU A 74 1.08 4.34 3.73
N CYS A 75 -0.07 4.93 4.08
CA CYS A 75 -1.35 4.20 4.09
C CYS A 75 -1.69 3.70 2.68
N VAL A 76 -1.57 4.57 1.68
CA VAL A 76 -1.83 4.21 0.28
C VAL A 76 -0.91 3.07 -0.18
N MET A 77 0.40 3.21 0.03
CA MET A 77 1.37 2.19 -0.38
C MET A 77 1.08 0.85 0.29
N THR A 78 0.66 0.86 1.56
CA THR A 78 0.29 -0.37 2.28
C THR A 78 -0.98 -1.00 1.70
N LEU A 79 -2.02 -0.20 1.41
CA LEU A 79 -3.26 -0.67 0.80
C LEU A 79 -3.02 -1.26 -0.60
N LEU A 80 -2.28 -0.56 -1.45
CA LEU A 80 -1.94 -1.03 -2.79
C LEU A 80 -1.10 -2.30 -2.75
N SER A 81 -0.07 -2.34 -1.90
CA SER A 81 0.75 -3.56 -1.72
C SER A 81 -0.10 -4.74 -1.26
N TYR A 82 -1.02 -4.51 -0.32
CA TYR A 82 -1.89 -5.55 0.18
C TYR A 82 -2.77 -6.12 -0.95
N HIS A 83 -3.51 -5.26 -1.65
CA HIS A 83 -4.47 -5.71 -2.65
C HIS A 83 -3.84 -6.21 -3.96
N LEU A 84 -2.70 -5.66 -4.40
CA LEU A 84 -2.09 -5.99 -5.69
C LEU A 84 -0.99 -7.06 -5.62
N ILE A 85 -0.44 -7.31 -4.43
CA ILE A 85 0.72 -8.19 -4.24
C ILE A 85 0.44 -9.23 -3.16
N VAL A 86 0.20 -8.80 -1.92
CA VAL A 86 0.16 -9.70 -0.76
C VAL A 86 -0.98 -10.71 -0.83
N VAL A 87 -2.20 -10.25 -1.14
CA VAL A 87 -3.38 -11.13 -1.23
C VAL A 87 -3.19 -12.19 -2.31
N HIS A 88 -2.59 -11.80 -3.43
CA HIS A 88 -2.30 -12.72 -4.52
C HIS A 88 -1.25 -13.77 -4.12
N ILE A 89 -0.12 -13.35 -3.54
CA ILE A 89 0.97 -14.26 -3.16
C ILE A 89 0.57 -15.19 -2.00
N LEU A 90 -0.07 -14.66 -0.95
CA LEU A 90 -0.31 -15.42 0.28
C LEU A 90 -1.65 -16.16 0.29
N SER A 91 -2.67 -15.63 -0.38
CA SER A 91 -4.03 -16.18 -0.33
C SER A 91 -4.53 -16.70 -1.66
N HIS A 92 -3.82 -16.46 -2.78
CA HIS A 92 -4.27 -16.80 -4.13
C HIS A 92 -5.67 -16.24 -4.45
N MET A 93 -6.05 -15.16 -3.75
CA MET A 93 -7.32 -14.47 -3.93
C MET A 93 -7.08 -13.19 -4.72
N GLU A 94 -8.16 -12.62 -5.25
CA GLU A 94 -8.13 -11.31 -5.86
C GLU A 94 -8.29 -10.21 -4.79
N GLY A 95 -7.47 -9.17 -4.90
CA GLY A 95 -7.67 -7.94 -4.14
C GLY A 95 -8.79 -7.08 -4.73
N ASN A 96 -9.08 -5.94 -4.11
CA ASN A 96 -10.05 -5.00 -4.64
C ASN A 96 -9.37 -4.13 -5.71
N LEU A 97 -9.41 -4.57 -6.98
CA LEU A 97 -8.77 -3.88 -8.10
C LEU A 97 -9.45 -2.53 -8.43
N GLU A 98 -10.77 -2.43 -8.24
CA GLU A 98 -11.53 -1.19 -8.46
C GLU A 98 -11.08 -0.10 -7.48
N PHE A 99 -10.98 -0.44 -6.20
CA PHE A 99 -10.46 0.46 -5.17
C PHE A 99 -9.02 0.89 -5.44
N CYS A 100 -8.17 -0.04 -5.92
CA CYS A 100 -6.80 0.29 -6.30
C CYS A 100 -6.75 1.27 -7.48
N ASP A 101 -7.61 1.10 -8.49
CA ASP A 101 -7.69 2.02 -9.63
C ASP A 101 -8.15 3.42 -9.20
N GLU A 102 -9.13 3.52 -8.30
CA GLU A 102 -9.58 4.79 -7.73
C GLU A 102 -8.44 5.52 -7.01
N ILE A 103 -7.74 4.83 -6.11
CA ILE A 103 -6.59 5.38 -5.39
C ILE A 103 -5.52 5.85 -6.38
N LEU A 104 -5.15 5.01 -7.34
CA LEU A 104 -4.08 5.32 -8.30
C LEU A 104 -4.44 6.50 -9.21
N ARG A 105 -5.70 6.62 -9.65
CA ARG A 105 -6.16 7.80 -10.39
C ARG A 105 -5.95 9.08 -9.58
N SER A 106 -6.33 9.07 -8.31
CA SER A 106 -6.14 10.24 -7.43
C SER A 106 -4.66 10.54 -7.18
N GLN A 107 -3.85 9.52 -6.87
CA GLN A 107 -2.44 9.72 -6.54
C GLN A 107 -1.60 10.11 -7.76
N LEU A 108 -1.88 9.58 -8.95
CA LEU A 108 -1.17 9.97 -10.17
C LEU A 108 -1.53 11.38 -10.66
N GLN A 109 -2.69 11.93 -10.28
CA GLN A 109 -2.96 13.35 -10.51
C GLN A 109 -2.08 14.26 -9.63
N MET A 110 -1.79 13.83 -8.41
CA MET A 110 -0.97 14.59 -7.45
C MET A 110 0.53 14.36 -7.65
N TYR A 111 0.92 13.14 -8.02
CA TYR A 111 2.31 12.70 -8.21
C TYR A 111 2.45 11.98 -9.57
N PRO A 112 2.39 12.72 -10.70
CA PRO A 112 2.37 12.12 -12.05
C PRO A 112 3.56 11.22 -12.35
N ASP A 113 4.74 11.55 -11.79
CA ASP A 113 5.99 10.79 -11.97
C ASP A 113 6.45 10.10 -10.68
N GLY A 114 5.53 9.88 -9.74
CA GLY A 114 5.81 9.15 -8.52
C GLY A 114 6.14 7.68 -8.81
N VAL A 115 7.42 7.31 -8.68
CA VAL A 115 7.96 5.99 -9.04
C VAL A 115 7.11 4.81 -8.52
N TRP A 116 6.68 4.86 -7.26
CA TRP A 116 5.83 3.83 -6.65
C TRP A 116 4.42 3.78 -7.23
N PHE A 117 3.79 4.93 -7.50
CA PHE A 117 2.45 4.97 -8.09
C PHE A 117 2.46 4.48 -9.54
N LEU A 118 3.51 4.83 -10.30
CA LEU A 118 3.72 4.27 -11.64
C LEU A 118 3.89 2.75 -11.59
N PHE A 119 4.68 2.24 -10.64
CA PHE A 119 4.86 0.80 -10.45
C PHE A 119 3.56 0.09 -10.09
N PHE A 120 2.81 0.62 -9.11
CA PHE A 120 1.52 0.04 -8.72
C PHE A 120 0.48 0.13 -9.85
N LYS A 121 0.54 1.15 -10.72
CA LYS A 121 -0.31 1.21 -11.91
C LYS A 121 0.05 0.11 -12.91
N GLY A 122 1.34 -0.13 -13.16
CA GLY A 122 1.79 -1.28 -13.96
C GLY A 122 1.30 -2.61 -13.38
N ARG A 123 1.38 -2.77 -12.05
CA ARG A 123 0.88 -3.96 -11.35
C ARG A 123 -0.63 -4.11 -11.45
N LEU A 124 -1.39 -3.02 -11.34
CA LEU A 124 -2.84 -3.04 -11.51
C LEU A 124 -3.23 -3.50 -12.91
N GLU A 125 -2.60 -2.95 -13.96
CA GLU A 125 -2.88 -3.36 -15.34
C GLU A 125 -2.50 -4.83 -15.60
N PHE A 126 -1.39 -5.29 -15.00
CA PHE A 126 -1.03 -6.71 -15.02
C PHE A 126 -2.12 -7.59 -14.42
N MET A 127 -2.62 -7.23 -13.23
CA MET A 127 -3.68 -7.98 -12.55
C MET A 127 -5.02 -7.95 -13.32
N LYS A 128 -5.26 -6.93 -14.16
CA LYS A 128 -6.42 -6.86 -15.07
C LYS A 128 -6.24 -7.64 -16.36
N GLY A 129 -5.04 -8.15 -16.64
CA GLY A 129 -4.70 -8.82 -17.90
C GLY A 129 -4.28 -7.88 -19.05
N ASN A 130 -4.14 -6.58 -18.79
CA ASN A 130 -3.72 -5.59 -19.78
C ASN A 130 -2.19 -5.55 -19.87
N ILE A 131 -1.61 -6.56 -20.53
CA ILE A 131 -0.15 -6.80 -20.50
C ILE A 131 0.66 -5.67 -21.15
N GLU A 132 0.23 -5.17 -22.31
CA GLU A 132 0.93 -4.08 -23.01
C GLU A 132 0.98 -2.80 -22.17
N ASP A 133 -0.16 -2.40 -21.59
CA ASP A 133 -0.22 -1.24 -20.70
C ASP A 133 0.64 -1.44 -19.46
N SER A 134 0.62 -2.64 -18.88
CA SER A 134 1.45 -2.98 -17.73
C SER A 134 2.94 -2.76 -18.02
N ILE A 135 3.43 -3.24 -19.17
CA ILE A 135 4.80 -3.04 -19.64
C ILE A 135 5.12 -1.55 -19.74
N ASN A 136 4.25 -0.78 -20.41
CA ASN A 136 4.43 0.66 -20.59
C ASN A 136 4.56 1.39 -19.24
N TRP A 137 3.73 1.05 -18.26
CA TRP A 137 3.77 1.64 -16.92
C TRP A 137 5.02 1.24 -16.14
N TYR A 138 5.45 -0.02 -16.20
CA TYR A 138 6.70 -0.44 -15.55
C TYR A 138 7.92 0.24 -16.17
N VAL A 139 7.95 0.37 -17.51
CA VAL A 139 9.01 1.10 -18.21
C VAL A 139 9.05 2.57 -17.80
N ARG A 140 7.88 3.22 -17.71
CA ARG A 140 7.79 4.60 -17.24
C ARG A 140 8.22 4.73 -15.78
N SER A 141 7.88 3.77 -14.93
CA SER A 141 8.24 3.76 -13.51
C SER A 141 9.75 3.74 -13.30
N TRP A 142 10.48 2.77 -13.87
CA TRP A 142 11.93 2.71 -13.63
C TRP A 142 12.67 3.90 -14.24
N LYS A 143 12.19 4.45 -15.37
CA LYS A 143 12.75 5.66 -16.01
C LYS A 143 12.43 6.96 -15.29
N SER A 144 11.49 6.98 -14.34
CA SER A 144 11.08 8.21 -13.64
C SER A 144 12.15 8.75 -12.69
N GLN A 145 13.15 7.94 -12.35
CA GLN A 145 14.20 8.30 -11.40
C GLN A 145 15.48 7.48 -11.61
N ASP A 146 16.63 8.09 -11.31
CA ASP A 146 17.94 7.43 -11.27
C ASP A 146 18.61 7.45 -9.87
N MET A 147 17.95 8.03 -8.87
CA MET A 147 18.50 8.16 -7.51
C MET A 147 18.54 6.85 -6.73
N TRP A 148 17.65 5.91 -7.04
CA TRP A 148 17.55 4.62 -6.36
C TRP A 148 17.57 3.46 -7.38
N PRO A 149 18.77 3.06 -7.84
CA PRO A 149 18.93 2.02 -8.86
C PRO A 149 18.35 0.67 -8.45
N GLN A 150 18.34 0.35 -7.15
CA GLN A 150 17.81 -0.93 -6.66
C GLN A 150 16.32 -1.07 -6.92
N PHE A 151 15.59 0.04 -7.00
CA PHE A 151 14.18 0.02 -7.39
C PHE A 151 13.99 -0.48 -8.83
N HIS A 152 14.92 -0.20 -9.73
CA HIS A 152 14.82 -0.65 -11.12
C HIS A 152 14.73 -2.18 -11.21
N HIS A 153 15.41 -2.89 -10.31
CA HIS A 153 15.31 -4.36 -10.23
C HIS A 153 13.88 -4.84 -9.93
N LEU A 154 13.09 -4.09 -9.18
CA LEU A 154 11.68 -4.42 -8.91
C LEU A 154 10.85 -4.33 -10.20
N CYS A 155 11.03 -3.27 -10.99
CA CYS A 155 10.39 -3.13 -12.30
C CYS A 155 10.84 -4.22 -13.28
N PHE A 156 12.14 -4.53 -13.32
CA PHE A 156 12.67 -5.57 -14.20
C PHE A 156 12.15 -6.96 -13.83
N TRP A 157 12.00 -7.24 -12.54
CA TRP A 157 11.37 -8.46 -12.08
C TRP A 157 9.95 -8.60 -12.63
N GLU A 158 9.12 -7.57 -12.50
CA GLU A 158 7.76 -7.60 -13.04
C GLU A 158 7.73 -7.70 -14.57
N LEU A 159 8.60 -6.97 -15.27
CA LEU A 159 8.74 -7.02 -16.72
C LEU A 159 9.13 -8.41 -17.24
N MET A 160 9.91 -9.18 -16.48
CA MET A 160 10.24 -10.56 -16.85
C MET A 160 8.98 -11.43 -16.97
N TRP A 161 7.98 -11.22 -16.11
CA TRP A 161 6.73 -11.98 -16.14
C TRP A 161 5.79 -11.54 -17.26
N THR A 162 5.83 -10.26 -17.65
CA THR A 162 4.98 -9.74 -18.73
C THR A 162 5.51 -10.07 -20.13
N ASN A 163 6.83 -10.18 -20.31
CA ASN A 163 7.45 -10.47 -21.62
C ASN A 163 7.43 -11.96 -22.00
N ARG A 164 6.92 -12.84 -21.14
CA ARG A 164 6.99 -14.31 -21.36
C ARG A 164 5.79 -14.90 -22.11
N TYR A 165 4.93 -14.06 -22.69
CA TYR A 165 3.69 -14.47 -23.37
C TYR A 165 3.69 -14.19 -24.89
N GLU A 166 4.87 -13.97 -25.49
CA GLU A 166 5.08 -14.06 -26.95
C GLU A 166 5.70 -15.42 -27.34
#